data_AF-A0A448Z8D6-F1
#
_entry.id   AF-A0A448Z8D6-F1
#
_cell.length_a   1.000
_cell.length_b   1.000
_cell.length_c   1.000
_cell.angle_alpha   90.00
_cell.angle_beta   90.00
_cell.angle_gamma   90.00
#
_symmetry.space_group_name_H-M   'P 1'
#
loop_
_entity.id
_entity.type
_entity.pdbx_description
1 polymer ?
#
loop_
_entity_poly.entity_id
_entity_poly.type
_entity_poly.pdbx_seq_one_letter_code
_entity_poly.pdbx_strand_id
1 'polypeptide(L)'
;MSHATAAAFSSTASGASPLRVKGSGVESVNTEYEWTDAATIPPGFEKVCLQNGWGVQSTWNMLNNGQPWLRATNEAYIYLNKADGQWWIDKPDGNGVFVAPKTPGDDKNPPHTGWTALSPSYNPVPLVDVVSGADLRVK
;
A
#
# COMPACT_ATOMS: atom_id res chain seq x y z
N MET A 1 12.85 -10.60 -47.32
CA MET A 1 13.12 -11.36 -46.07
C MET A 1 13.24 -10.34 -44.96
N SER A 2 12.16 -10.15 -44.21
CA SER A 2 12.06 -9.13 -43.16
C SER A 2 12.45 -9.77 -41.83
N HIS A 3 13.51 -9.28 -41.18
CA HIS A 3 13.76 -9.56 -39.77
C HIS A 3 13.51 -8.26 -39.01
N ALA A 4 12.37 -8.19 -38.34
CA ALA A 4 12.12 -7.21 -37.30
C ALA A 4 12.74 -7.76 -36.01
N THR A 5 13.80 -7.14 -35.54
CA THR A 5 14.41 -7.44 -34.24
C THR A 5 13.53 -6.82 -33.16
N ALA A 6 12.83 -7.63 -32.39
CA ALA A 6 12.13 -7.16 -31.20
C ALA A 6 13.17 -6.82 -30.13
N ALA A 7 13.28 -5.54 -29.78
CA ALA A 7 14.02 -5.11 -28.61
C ALA A 7 13.25 -5.60 -27.37
N ALA A 8 13.88 -6.48 -26.60
CA ALA A 8 13.39 -6.84 -25.28
C ALA A 8 13.56 -5.62 -24.37
N PHE A 9 12.44 -5.02 -23.95
CA PHE A 9 12.46 -4.07 -22.85
C PHE A 9 12.75 -4.87 -21.57
N SER A 10 13.98 -4.78 -21.07
CA SER A 10 14.29 -5.21 -19.72
C SER A 10 13.61 -4.27 -18.74
N SER A 11 12.50 -4.74 -18.15
CA SER A 11 11.90 -4.11 -16.98
C SER A 11 12.89 -4.21 -15.83
N THR A 12 13.57 -3.11 -15.51
CA THR A 12 14.25 -2.98 -14.22
C THR A 12 13.15 -2.92 -13.15
N ALA A 13 12.80 -4.07 -12.59
CA ALA A 13 11.95 -4.16 -11.42
C ALA A 13 12.57 -3.28 -10.32
N SER A 14 11.82 -2.27 -9.87
CA SER A 14 12.16 -1.53 -8.67
C SER A 14 12.34 -2.54 -7.53
N GLY A 15 13.52 -2.56 -6.91
CA GLY A 15 14.02 -3.62 -6.04
C GLY A 15 13.37 -3.72 -4.65
N ALA A 16 12.10 -3.35 -4.51
CA ALA A 16 11.36 -3.44 -3.26
C ALA A 16 10.39 -4.63 -3.30
N SER A 17 10.54 -5.57 -2.37
CA SER A 17 9.73 -6.78 -2.32
C SER A 17 8.26 -6.46 -2.05
N PRO A 18 7.31 -7.17 -2.71
CA PRO A 18 5.90 -7.03 -2.40
C PRO A 18 5.61 -7.48 -0.96
N LEU A 19 4.47 -7.04 -0.43
CA LEU A 19 4.02 -7.39 0.91
C LEU A 19 2.74 -8.22 0.86
N ARG A 20 2.50 -9.01 1.90
CA ARG A 20 1.26 -9.74 2.14
C ARG A 20 0.68 -9.29 3.46
N VAL A 21 -0.54 -8.77 3.43
CA VAL A 21 -1.36 -8.57 4.64
C VAL A 21 -2.19 -9.81 4.87
N LYS A 22 -2.26 -10.28 6.11
CA LYS A 22 -3.04 -11.47 6.47
C LYS A 22 -3.61 -11.41 7.87
N GLY A 23 -4.65 -12.21 8.11
CA GLY A 23 -5.17 -12.49 9.43
C GLY A 23 -5.94 -11.35 10.08
N SER A 24 -6.32 -10.31 9.33
CA SER A 24 -7.18 -9.24 9.86
C SER A 24 -8.67 -9.60 9.77
N GLY A 25 -9.51 -8.90 10.53
CA GLY A 25 -10.97 -8.99 10.44
C GLY A 25 -11.58 -8.30 9.20
N VAL A 26 -10.77 -7.58 8.43
CA VAL A 26 -11.22 -6.89 7.20
C VAL A 26 -10.74 -7.69 5.99
N GLU A 27 -11.60 -8.53 5.44
CA GLU A 27 -11.25 -9.46 4.36
C GLU A 27 -10.64 -8.75 3.14
N SER A 28 -11.15 -7.58 2.77
CA SER A 28 -10.70 -6.84 1.59
C SER A 28 -9.25 -6.35 1.67
N VAL A 29 -8.62 -6.37 2.84
CA VAL A 29 -7.20 -5.99 2.96
C VAL A 29 -6.27 -7.19 3.14
N ASN A 30 -6.80 -8.42 3.27
CA ASN A 30 -5.99 -9.62 3.46
C ASN A 30 -5.45 -10.17 2.12
N THR A 31 -4.57 -9.41 1.46
CA THR A 31 -4.08 -9.71 0.11
C THR A 31 -2.61 -9.32 -0.08
N GLU A 32 -2.07 -9.52 -1.29
CA GLU A 32 -0.74 -9.05 -1.69
C GLU A 32 -0.79 -7.61 -2.19
N TYR A 33 0.31 -6.89 -1.96
CA TYR A 33 0.48 -5.50 -2.28
C TYR A 33 1.83 -5.27 -2.96
N GLU A 34 1.83 -4.42 -3.97
CA GLU A 34 3.01 -4.06 -4.75
C GLU A 34 3.35 -2.58 -4.57
N TRP A 35 4.64 -2.27 -4.55
CA TRP A 35 5.11 -0.90 -4.48
C TRP A 35 4.71 -0.10 -5.71
N THR A 36 4.12 1.07 -5.44
CA THR A 36 3.58 2.01 -6.42
C THR A 36 4.22 3.38 -6.21
N ASP A 37 4.51 4.07 -7.31
CA ASP A 37 5.11 5.39 -7.29
C ASP A 37 4.16 6.44 -6.68
N ALA A 38 4.74 7.40 -5.95
CA ALA A 38 4.01 8.47 -5.27
C ALA A 38 3.18 9.37 -6.21
N ALA A 39 3.55 9.45 -7.50
CA ALA A 39 2.81 10.20 -8.51
C ALA A 39 1.46 9.55 -8.86
N THR A 40 1.29 8.26 -8.57
CA THR A 40 -0.01 7.59 -8.70
C THR A 40 -0.79 7.77 -7.41
N ILE A 41 -1.99 8.34 -7.49
CA ILE A 41 -2.87 8.52 -6.33
C ILE A 41 -3.77 7.28 -6.17
N PRO A 42 -3.94 6.73 -4.97
CA PRO A 42 -4.86 5.61 -4.75
C PRO A 42 -6.30 6.00 -5.14
N PRO A 43 -7.03 5.18 -5.93
CA PRO A 43 -8.40 5.51 -6.32
C PRO A 43 -9.36 5.72 -5.14
N GLY A 44 -9.20 4.92 -4.08
CA GLY A 44 -9.96 5.10 -2.83
C GLY A 44 -9.69 6.44 -2.15
N PHE A 45 -8.42 6.87 -2.11
CA PHE A 45 -8.02 8.16 -1.55
C PHE A 45 -8.64 9.33 -2.33
N GLU A 46 -8.56 9.28 -3.66
CA GLU A 46 -9.18 10.28 -4.53
C GLU A 46 -10.69 10.38 -4.26
N LYS A 47 -11.38 9.24 -4.18
CA LYS A 47 -12.80 9.17 -3.88
C LYS A 47 -13.14 9.85 -2.56
N VAL A 48 -12.41 9.55 -1.48
CA VAL A 48 -12.63 10.17 -0.17
C VAL A 48 -12.37 11.68 -0.22
N CYS A 49 -11.33 12.14 -0.90
CA CYS A 49 -11.07 13.57 -1.09
C CYS A 49 -12.24 14.26 -1.79
N LEU A 50 -12.71 13.72 -2.92
CA LEU A 50 -13.82 14.28 -3.67
C LEU A 50 -15.12 14.32 -2.85
N GLN A 51 -15.39 13.27 -2.08
CA GLN A 51 -16.56 13.20 -1.19
C GLN A 51 -16.56 14.29 -0.10
N ASN A 52 -15.36 14.69 0.37
CA ASN A 52 -15.21 15.70 1.41
C ASN A 52 -14.92 17.11 0.85
N GLY A 53 -14.87 17.27 -0.48
CA GLY A 53 -14.53 18.55 -1.11
C GLY A 53 -13.07 18.97 -0.93
N TRP A 54 -12.17 18.01 -0.70
CA TRP A 54 -10.73 18.25 -0.55
C TRP A 54 -10.02 18.20 -1.90
N GLY A 55 -8.99 19.04 -2.08
CA GLY A 55 -8.15 18.99 -3.27
C GLY A 55 -7.27 17.73 -3.28
N VAL A 56 -7.54 16.80 -4.19
CA VAL A 56 -6.92 15.46 -4.23
C VAL A 56 -5.38 15.54 -4.21
N GLN A 57 -4.78 16.27 -5.15
CA GLN A 57 -3.33 16.40 -5.25
C GLN A 57 -2.72 17.11 -4.05
N SER A 58 -3.33 18.21 -3.58
CA SER A 58 -2.83 18.96 -2.42
C SER A 58 -2.87 18.14 -1.14
N THR A 59 -3.94 17.36 -0.93
CA THR A 59 -4.07 16.49 0.24
C THR A 59 -3.09 15.33 0.16
N TRP A 60 -2.94 14.69 -1.00
CA TRP A 60 -1.96 13.60 -1.18
C TRP A 60 -0.53 14.09 -0.94
N ASN A 61 -0.17 15.25 -1.50
CA ASN A 61 1.15 15.85 -1.28
C ASN A 61 1.39 16.18 0.19
N MET A 62 0.36 16.67 0.91
CA MET A 62 0.46 16.97 2.34
C MET A 62 0.67 15.71 3.18
N LEU A 63 -0.07 14.63 2.91
CA LEU A 63 -0.08 13.43 3.75
C LEU A 63 1.03 12.45 3.38
N ASN A 64 1.17 12.08 2.11
CA ASN A 64 2.14 11.08 1.66
C ASN A 64 3.52 11.70 1.34
N ASN A 65 3.55 12.98 0.95
CA ASN A 65 4.77 13.77 0.72
C ASN A 65 5.82 13.06 -0.15
N GLY A 66 5.39 12.52 -1.31
CA GLY A 66 6.26 11.92 -2.30
C GLY A 66 6.80 10.53 -1.97
N GLN A 67 6.28 9.85 -0.93
CA GLN A 67 6.70 8.48 -0.61
C GLN A 67 6.04 7.45 -1.54
N PRO A 68 6.75 6.38 -1.92
CA PRO A 68 6.09 5.23 -2.53
C PRO A 68 5.10 4.62 -1.54
N TRP A 69 4.06 4.00 -2.06
CA TRP A 69 2.99 3.35 -1.28
C TRP A 69 2.72 1.96 -1.86
N LEU A 70 1.98 1.11 -1.17
CA LEU A 70 1.68 -0.23 -1.66
C LEU A 70 0.23 -0.37 -2.12
N ARG A 71 0.03 -0.93 -3.30
CA ARG A 71 -1.26 -1.13 -3.94
C ARG A 71 -1.59 -2.60 -4.05
N ALA A 72 -2.79 -2.98 -3.64
CA ALA A 72 -3.36 -4.28 -3.94
C ALA A 72 -4.14 -4.26 -5.26
N THR A 73 -4.32 -5.42 -5.88
CA THR A 73 -5.10 -5.58 -7.13
C THR A 73 -6.56 -5.20 -6.99
N ASN A 74 -7.10 -5.18 -5.77
CA ASN A 74 -8.46 -4.74 -5.47
C ASN A 74 -8.54 -3.26 -5.07
N GLU A 75 -7.46 -2.48 -5.25
CA GLU A 75 -7.35 -1.07 -4.91
C GLU A 75 -7.31 -0.73 -3.42
N ALA A 76 -7.21 -1.73 -2.53
CA ALA A 76 -6.78 -1.47 -1.16
C ALA A 76 -5.33 -0.95 -1.18
N TYR A 77 -4.94 -0.15 -0.18
CA TYR A 77 -3.62 0.46 -0.20
C TYR A 77 -3.01 0.65 1.19
N ILE A 78 -1.68 0.72 1.22
CA ILE A 78 -0.87 0.96 2.40
C ILE A 78 0.04 2.14 2.14
N TYR A 79 0.03 3.16 3.00
CA TYR A 79 0.89 4.32 2.83
C TYR A 79 1.34 4.89 4.18
N LEU A 80 2.48 5.59 4.17
CA LEU A 80 2.93 6.34 5.33
C LEU A 80 2.34 7.74 5.28
N ASN A 81 1.42 8.04 6.20
CA ASN A 81 0.99 9.40 6.43
C ASN A 81 2.07 10.14 7.23
N LYS A 82 2.82 11.00 6.57
CA LYS A 82 3.88 11.82 7.18
C LYS A 82 3.34 12.84 8.17
N ALA A 83 2.08 13.26 8.03
CA ALA A 83 1.49 14.28 8.90
C ALA A 83 1.22 13.76 10.32
N ASP A 84 0.87 12.49 10.47
CA ASP A 84 0.63 11.84 11.77
C ASP A 84 1.74 10.82 12.16
N GLY A 85 2.63 10.49 11.23
CA GLY A 85 3.72 9.54 11.45
C GLY A 85 3.26 8.08 11.52
N GLN A 86 2.09 7.76 10.97
CA GLN A 86 1.50 6.43 10.98
C GLN A 86 1.49 5.82 9.58
N TRP A 87 1.76 4.52 9.53
CA TRP A 87 1.36 3.68 8.40
C TRP A 87 -0.13 3.43 8.49
N TRP A 88 -0.82 3.55 7.37
CA TRP A 88 -2.24 3.32 7.21
C TRP A 88 -2.47 2.13 6.28
N ILE A 89 -3.46 1.31 6.59
CA ILE A 89 -4.06 0.36 5.66
C ILE A 89 -5.49 0.82 5.41
N ASP A 90 -5.79 1.07 4.14
CA ASP A 90 -7.08 1.56 3.69
C ASP A 90 -7.73 0.54 2.76
N LYS A 91 -9.05 0.41 2.90
CA LYS A 91 -9.88 -0.43 2.03
C LYS A 91 -9.95 0.15 0.61
N PRO A 92 -10.44 -0.64 -0.38
CA PRO A 92 -10.66 -0.17 -1.74
C PRO A 92 -11.52 1.10 -1.87
N ASP A 93 -12.42 1.34 -0.91
CA ASP A 93 -13.28 2.51 -0.89
C ASP A 93 -12.60 3.79 -0.36
N GLY A 94 -11.34 3.68 0.10
CA GLY A 94 -10.56 4.76 0.70
C GLY A 94 -10.72 4.90 2.21
N ASN A 95 -11.56 4.10 2.85
CA ASN A 95 -11.72 4.17 4.29
C ASN A 95 -10.57 3.44 5.00
N GLY A 96 -9.86 4.18 5.86
CA GLY A 96 -8.84 3.62 6.74
C GLY A 96 -9.40 2.57 7.71
N VAL A 97 -8.62 1.51 7.94
CA VAL A 97 -9.01 0.41 8.83
C VAL A 97 -7.99 0.10 9.91
N PHE A 98 -6.69 0.19 9.59
CA PHE A 98 -5.62 -0.08 10.54
C PHE A 98 -4.55 0.99 10.46
N VAL A 99 -3.98 1.32 11.62
CA VAL A 99 -2.84 2.21 11.73
C VAL A 99 -1.73 1.62 12.58
N ALA A 100 -0.48 1.91 12.24
CA ALA A 100 0.67 1.56 13.06
C ALA A 100 1.69 2.70 13.05
N PRO A 101 2.33 3.04 14.18
CA PRO A 101 3.37 4.07 14.18
C PRO A 101 4.55 3.62 13.32
N LYS A 102 5.15 4.55 12.57
CA LYS A 102 6.44 4.27 11.92
C LYS A 102 7.51 3.99 12.98
N THR A 103 8.38 3.03 12.72
CA THR A 103 9.53 2.79 13.60
C THR A 103 10.58 3.88 13.38
N PRO A 104 11.19 4.47 14.43
CA PRO A 104 12.29 5.41 14.26
C PRO A 104 13.42 4.79 13.44
N GLY A 105 13.77 5.42 12.32
CA GLY A 105 14.81 4.94 11.40
C GLY A 105 14.33 3.96 10.32
N ASP A 106 13.06 3.53 10.33
CA ASP A 106 12.47 2.69 9.29
C ASP A 106 11.11 3.25 8.83
N ASP A 107 11.18 4.18 7.89
CA ASP A 107 10.03 4.74 7.17
C ASP A 107 9.92 4.19 5.74
N LYS A 108 10.69 3.13 5.43
CA LYS A 108 10.73 2.51 4.10
C LYS A 108 9.78 1.33 3.98
N ASN A 109 9.42 0.69 5.09
CA ASN A 109 8.46 -0.40 5.11
C ASN A 109 7.43 -0.22 6.24
N PRO A 110 6.18 -0.67 6.03
CA PRO A 110 5.23 -0.80 7.12
C PRO A 110 5.69 -1.88 8.11
N PRO A 111 5.33 -1.76 9.39
CA PRO A 111 5.75 -2.71 10.41
C PRO A 111 5.02 -4.06 10.26
N HIS A 112 5.72 -5.15 10.58
CA HIS A 112 5.15 -6.49 10.58
C HIS A 112 3.98 -6.67 11.55
N THR A 113 4.08 -6.01 12.72
CA THR A 113 3.11 -6.05 13.84
C THR A 113 2.92 -4.65 14.43
N GLY A 114 2.03 -4.51 15.42
CA GLY A 114 1.82 -3.23 16.14
C GLY A 114 0.67 -2.40 15.57
N TRP A 115 -0.14 -3.01 14.71
CA TRP A 115 -1.35 -2.42 14.14
C TRP A 115 -2.44 -2.21 15.19
N THR A 116 -3.14 -1.09 15.07
CA THR A 116 -4.33 -0.74 15.84
C THR A 116 -5.52 -0.66 14.88
N ALA A 117 -6.61 -1.33 15.22
CA ALA A 117 -7.87 -1.21 14.49
C ALA A 117 -8.55 0.13 14.80
N LEU A 118 -8.99 0.84 13.76
CA LEU A 118 -9.73 2.10 13.91
C LEU A 118 -11.18 1.89 14.39
N SER A 119 -11.68 0.65 14.32
CA SER A 119 -12.96 0.22 14.88
C SER A 119 -12.81 -1.16 15.51
N PRO A 120 -13.50 -1.46 16.63
CA PRO A 120 -13.52 -2.81 17.20
C PRO A 120 -13.97 -3.88 16.20
N SER A 121 -14.83 -3.53 15.23
CA SER A 121 -15.34 -4.43 14.20
C SER A 121 -14.30 -4.87 13.17
N TYR A 122 -13.13 -4.22 13.12
CA TYR A 122 -12.05 -4.59 12.21
C TYR A 122 -11.08 -5.61 12.82
N ASN A 123 -11.23 -5.94 14.12
CA ASN A 123 -10.42 -6.98 14.74
C ASN A 123 -10.71 -8.36 14.13
N PRO A 124 -9.71 -9.28 14.09
CA PRO A 124 -8.32 -9.10 14.55
C PRO A 124 -7.50 -8.12 13.70
N VAL A 125 -6.40 -7.61 14.25
CA VAL A 125 -5.45 -6.74 13.53
C VAL A 125 -4.52 -7.56 12.62
N PRO A 126 -4.00 -6.99 11.52
CA PRO A 126 -3.20 -7.73 10.56
C PRO A 126 -1.79 -8.09 11.04
N LEU A 127 -1.23 -9.10 10.38
CA LEU A 127 0.21 -9.27 10.19
C LEU A 127 0.59 -8.83 8.78
N VAL A 128 1.77 -8.22 8.62
CA VAL A 128 2.30 -7.79 7.32
C VAL A 128 3.64 -8.46 7.06
N ASP A 129 3.69 -9.34 6.07
CA ASP A 129 4.91 -10.06 5.69
C ASP A 129 5.52 -9.49 4.43
N VAL A 130 6.85 -9.54 4.34
CA VAL A 130 7.54 -9.40 3.05
C VAL A 130 7.39 -10.70 2.28
N VAL A 131 6.88 -10.63 1.06
CA VAL A 131 6.79 -11.79 0.17
C VAL A 131 8.19 -12.07 -0.38
N SER A 132 8.76 -13.20 -0.01
CA SER A 132 10.06 -13.63 -0.52
C SER A 132 9.91 -14.36 -1.85
N GLY A 133 10.93 -14.26 -2.72
CA GLY A 133 10.92 -14.96 -4.02
C GLY A 133 10.86 -16.51 -3.93
N ALA A 134 11.02 -17.09 -2.73
CA ALA A 134 10.84 -18.51 -2.49
C ALA A 134 9.35 -18.93 -2.45
N ASP A 135 8.46 -18.03 -2.03
CA ASP A 135 7.01 -18.28 -1.95
C ASP A 135 6.32 -18.29 -3.32
N LEU A 136 6.98 -17.75 -4.35
CA LEU A 136 6.51 -17.76 -5.74
C LEU A 136 6.73 -19.10 -6.46
N ARG A 137 7.47 -20.05 -5.87
CA ARG A 137 7.84 -21.33 -6.52
C ARG A 137 6.96 -22.53 -6.14
N VAL A 138 5.90 -22.33 -5.35
CA VAL A 138 5.03 -23.41 -4.85
C VAL A 138 3.60 -23.34 -5.42
N LYS A 139 3.37 -22.53 -6.47
CA LYS A 139 2.12 -22.55 -7.23
C LYS A 139 2.30 -23.23 -8.58
#